data_AF-A0A9D7YL56-F1
#
_entry.id   AF-A0A9D7YL56-F1
#
_cell.length_a   1.000
_cell.length_b   1.000
_cell.length_c   1.000
_cell.angle_alpha   90.00
_cell.angle_beta   90.00
_cell.angle_gamma   90.00
#
_symmetry.space_group_name_H-M   'P 1'
#
loop_
_entity.id
_entity.type
_entity.pdbx_description
1 polymer ?
#
loop_
_entity_poly.entity_id
_entity_poly.type
_entity_poly.pdbx_seq_one_letter_code
_entity_poly.pdbx_strand_id
1 'polypeptide(L)'
;MTWIGIIGGWYVLAGAVSFALYAADKRRASRGRRRIPERALHITDALGGWIGGAIARQTLRHKTRKAGFFIVSWAIALAHLGAWGALLWLRSRP
;
A
#
# COMPACT_ATOMS: atom_id res chain seq x y z
N MET A 1 8.53 -22.83 -9.02
CA MET A 1 9.05 -21.54 -9.53
C MET A 1 7.95 -20.58 -10.00
N THR A 2 6.73 -21.04 -10.27
CA THR A 2 5.60 -20.22 -10.78
C THR A 2 4.94 -19.31 -9.74
N TRP A 3 4.89 -19.70 -8.47
CA TRP A 3 4.20 -18.95 -7.43
C TRP A 3 4.84 -17.59 -7.10
N ILE A 4 6.16 -17.46 -7.21
CA ILE A 4 6.87 -16.18 -7.00
C ILE A 4 6.41 -15.14 -8.02
N GLY A 5 6.26 -15.55 -9.29
CA GLY A 5 5.79 -14.66 -10.35
C GLY A 5 4.34 -14.21 -10.13
N ILE A 6 3.47 -15.11 -9.68
CA ILE A 6 2.07 -14.79 -9.36
C ILE A 6 1.99 -13.78 -8.21
N ILE A 7 2.75 -14.01 -7.13
CA ILE A 7 2.80 -13.10 -5.98
C ILE A 7 3.38 -11.74 -6.40
N GLY A 8 4.49 -11.74 -7.15
CA GLY A 8 5.09 -10.51 -7.66
C GLY A 8 4.12 -9.71 -8.54
N GLY A 9 3.43 -10.39 -9.47
CA GLY A 9 2.39 -9.78 -10.30
C GLY A 9 1.23 -9.20 -9.49
N TRP A 10 0.81 -9.89 -8.43
CA TRP A 10 -0.21 -9.39 -7.50
C TRP A 10 0.25 -8.11 -6.79
N TYR A 11 1.47 -8.05 -6.26
CA TYR A 11 2.01 -6.83 -5.63
C TYR A 11 2.08 -5.65 -6.61
N VAL A 12 2.47 -5.89 -7.87
CA VAL A 12 2.49 -4.85 -8.90
C VAL A 12 1.08 -4.34 -9.18
N LEU A 13 0.10 -5.24 -9.36
CA LEU A 13 -1.28 -4.87 -9.61
C LEU A 13 -1.89 -4.12 -8.42
N ALA A 14 -1.74 -4.65 -7.21
CA ALA A 14 -2.24 -4.02 -5.98
C ALA A 14 -1.58 -2.65 -5.75
N GLY A 15 -0.28 -2.51 -6.06
CA GLY A 15 0.44 -1.24 -6.04
C GLY A 15 -0.12 -0.22 -7.03
N ALA A 16 -0.38 -0.64 -8.28
CA ALA A 16 -0.97 0.21 -9.30
C ALA A 16 -2.39 0.67 -8.91
N VAL A 17 -3.21 -0.25 -8.37
CA VAL A 17 -4.55 0.06 -7.87
C VAL A 17 -4.49 1.04 -6.70
N SER A 18 -3.61 0.82 -5.72
CA SER A 18 -3.43 1.74 -4.60
C SER A 18 -3.04 3.14 -5.11
N PHE A 19 -2.05 3.23 -6.00
CA PHE A 19 -1.64 4.50 -6.59
C PHE A 19 -2.79 5.22 -7.30
N ALA A 20 -3.57 4.49 -8.10
CA ALA A 20 -4.73 5.03 -8.80
C ALA A 20 -5.81 5.57 -7.84
N LEU A 21 -6.06 4.87 -6.73
CA LEU A 21 -7.00 5.33 -5.70
C LEU A 21 -6.53 6.62 -5.03
N TYR A 22 -5.25 6.73 -4.68
CA TYR A 22 -4.69 7.98 -4.14
C TYR A 22 -4.76 9.13 -5.15
N ALA A 23 -4.46 8.88 -6.42
CA ALA A 23 -4.59 9.88 -7.49
C ALA A 23 -6.04 10.32 -7.69
N ALA A 24 -6.99 9.38 -7.64
CA ALA A 24 -8.41 9.66 -7.71
C ALA A 24 -8.91 10.47 -6.50
N ASP A 25 -8.43 10.17 -5.29
CA ASP A 25 -8.75 10.95 -4.09
C ASP A 25 -8.29 12.40 -4.21
N LYS A 26 -7.06 12.63 -4.70
CA LYS A 26 -6.55 13.99 -4.97
C LYS A 26 -7.42 14.74 -5.99
N ARG A 27 -7.77 14.09 -7.11
CA ARG A 27 -8.65 14.69 -8.13
C ARG A 27 -10.05 15.00 -7.58
N ARG A 28 -10.61 14.14 -6.72
CA ARG A 28 -11.91 14.37 -6.07
C ARG A 28 -11.84 15.56 -5.10
N ALA A 29 -10.75 15.67 -4.33
CA ALA A 29 -10.52 16.80 -3.43
C ALA A 29 -10.47 18.14 -4.19
N SER A 30 -9.81 18.20 -5.36
CA SER A 30 -9.78 19.42 -6.18
C SER A 30 -11.13 19.79 -6.81
N ARG A 31 -12.02 18.81 -7.02
CA ARG A 31 -13.35 19.02 -7.62
C ARG A 31 -14.48 19.17 -6.60
N GLY A 32 -14.16 19.33 -5.30
CA GLY A 32 -15.14 19.42 -4.23
C GLY A 32 -16.02 18.16 -4.06
N ARG A 33 -15.60 17.02 -4.63
CA ARG A 33 -16.36 15.76 -4.55
C ARG A 33 -16.04 15.01 -3.26
N ARG A 34 -16.94 14.09 -2.87
CA ARG A 34 -16.75 13.21 -1.72
C ARG A 34 -15.40 12.46 -1.80
N ARG A 35 -14.55 12.67 -0.79
CA ARG A 35 -13.23 12.05 -0.66
C ARG A 35 -13.35 10.54 -0.43
N ILE A 36 -12.32 9.80 -0.81
CA ILE A 36 -12.24 8.36 -0.56
C ILE A 36 -11.96 8.15 0.94
N PRO A 37 -12.70 7.27 1.63
CA PRO A 37 -12.44 7.00 3.04
C PRO A 37 -11.05 6.40 3.24
N GLU A 38 -10.35 6.85 4.27
CA GLU A 38 -8.97 6.41 4.58
C GLU A 38 -8.87 4.90 4.76
N ARG A 39 -9.92 4.26 5.29
CA ARG A 39 -10.00 2.80 5.41
C ARG A 39 -9.80 2.09 4.07
N ALA A 40 -10.33 2.61 2.97
CA ALA A 40 -10.25 1.95 1.67
C ALA A 40 -8.82 1.99 1.12
N LEU A 41 -8.11 3.08 1.37
CA LEU A 41 -6.68 3.21 1.03
C LEU A 41 -5.85 2.22 1.85
N HIS A 42 -6.08 2.15 3.17
CA HIS A 42 -5.35 1.20 4.03
C HIS A 42 -5.67 -0.26 3.72
N ILE A 43 -6.92 -0.61 3.38
CA ILE A 43 -7.28 -1.98 2.96
C ILE A 43 -6.51 -2.34 1.69
N THR A 44 -6.46 -1.43 0.71
CA THR A 44 -5.72 -1.68 -0.54
C THR A 44 -4.22 -1.81 -0.28
N ASP A 45 -3.67 -0.96 0.60
CA ASP A 45 -2.27 -1.05 1.02
C ASP A 45 -1.98 -2.40 1.71
N ALA A 46 -2.90 -2.88 2.56
CA ALA A 46 -2.80 -4.16 3.27
C ALA A 46 -2.94 -5.40 2.36
N LEU A 47 -3.58 -5.28 1.20
CA LEU A 47 -3.66 -6.36 0.21
C LEU A 47 -2.40 -6.47 -0.66
N GLY A 48 -1.36 -5.68 -0.38
CA GLY A 48 -0.10 -5.64 -1.14
C GLY A 48 0.15 -4.32 -1.86
N GLY A 49 -0.77 -3.36 -1.77
CA GLY A 49 -0.63 -2.05 -2.41
C GLY A 49 0.30 -1.07 -1.69
N TRP A 50 0.86 -1.42 -0.54
CA TRP A 50 1.57 -0.50 0.37
C TRP A 50 2.71 0.27 -0.30
N ILE A 51 3.44 -0.34 -1.25
CA ILE A 51 4.50 0.33 -2.03
C ILE A 51 3.90 1.40 -2.94
N GLY A 52 2.86 1.04 -3.71
CA GLY A 52 2.16 1.98 -4.59
C GLY A 52 1.50 3.13 -3.83
N GLY A 53 0.90 2.85 -2.68
CA GLY A 53 0.36 3.86 -1.77
C GLY A 53 1.43 4.79 -1.20
N ALA A 54 2.61 4.25 -0.83
CA ALA A 54 3.74 5.05 -0.36
C ALA A 54 4.29 5.98 -1.47
N ILE A 55 4.47 5.47 -2.69
CA ILE A 55 4.87 6.28 -3.85
C ILE A 55 3.83 7.35 -4.15
N ALA A 56 2.54 7.00 -4.12
CA ALA A 56 1.46 7.96 -4.35
C ALA A 56 1.45 9.08 -3.29
N ARG A 57 1.68 8.76 -2.01
CA ARG A 57 1.81 9.77 -0.95
C ARG A 57 2.94 10.76 -1.22
N GLN A 58 4.13 10.25 -1.59
CA GLN A 58 5.30 11.10 -1.85
C GLN A 58 5.11 11.96 -3.09
N THR A 59 4.67 11.36 -4.20
CA THR A 59 4.49 12.05 -5.49
C THR A 59 3.33 13.04 -5.48
N LEU A 60 2.18 12.65 -4.90
CA LEU A 60 1.00 13.51 -4.86
C LEU A 60 1.05 14.53 -3.73
N ARG A 61 2.03 14.42 -2.81
CA ARG A 61 2.16 15.22 -1.57
C ARG A 61 0.85 15.28 -0.79
N HIS A 62 0.06 14.23 -0.89
CA HIS A 62 -1.31 14.17 -0.37
C HIS A 62 -1.30 13.45 0.96
N LYS A 63 -1.90 14.07 1.99
CA LYS A 63 -2.01 13.52 3.36
C LYS A 63 -0.69 13.04 4.01
N THR A 64 0.44 13.68 3.71
CA THR A 64 1.74 13.41 4.36
C THR A 64 1.85 13.95 5.79
N ARG A 65 1.00 14.90 6.19
CA ARG A 65 1.03 15.52 7.53
C ARG A 65 0.10 14.86 8.56
N LYS A 66 -0.75 13.92 8.16
CA LYS A 66 -1.70 13.27 9.07
C LYS A 66 -1.02 12.08 9.74
N ALA A 67 -0.48 12.28 10.94
CA ALA A 67 0.32 11.29 11.67
C ALA A 67 -0.34 9.91 11.74
N GLY A 68 -1.65 9.85 12.03
CA GLY A 68 -2.39 8.58 12.08
C GLY A 68 -2.38 7.80 10.76
N PHE A 69 -2.47 8.50 9.61
CA PHE A 69 -2.43 7.86 8.29
C PHE A 69 -1.05 7.29 7.97
N PHE A 70 0.01 8.01 8.38
CA PHE A 70 1.38 7.57 8.24
C PHE A 70 1.66 6.33 9.11
N ILE A 71 1.25 6.36 10.37
CA ILE A 71 1.42 5.24 11.33
C ILE A 71 0.77 3.97 10.79
N VAL A 72 -0.50 4.03 10.39
CA VAL A 72 -1.21 2.83 9.89
C VAL A 72 -0.55 2.28 8.63
N SER A 73 -0.10 3.15 7.73
CA SER A 73 0.55 2.70 6.49
C SER A 73 1.91 2.06 6.71
N TRP A 74 2.70 2.58 7.66
CA TRP A 74 3.97 1.97 8.03
C TRP A 74 3.79 0.70 8.84
N ALA A 75 2.75 0.61 9.69
CA ALA A 75 2.38 -0.63 10.35
C ALA A 75 2.07 -1.74 9.33
N ILE A 76 1.33 -1.43 8.27
CA ILE A 76 1.05 -2.37 7.17
C ILE A 76 2.34 -2.80 6.46
N ALA A 77 3.23 -1.85 6.16
CA ALA A 77 4.52 -2.14 5.52
C ALA A 77 5.39 -3.07 6.38
N LEU A 78 5.51 -2.76 7.68
CA LEU A 78 6.26 -3.58 8.64
C LEU A 78 5.65 -4.98 8.80
N ALA A 79 4.32 -5.10 8.81
CA ALA A 79 3.65 -6.39 8.85
C ALA A 79 3.99 -7.25 7.62
N HIS A 80 4.04 -6.64 6.43
CA HIS A 80 4.47 -7.32 5.20
C HIS A 80 5.93 -7.78 5.29
N LEU A 81 6.83 -6.88 5.67
CA LEU A 81 8.26 -7.20 5.80
C LEU A 81 8.50 -8.28 6.86
N GLY A 82 7.80 -8.21 7.99
CA GLY A 82 7.86 -9.21 9.05
C GLY A 82 7.34 -10.58 8.61
N ALA A 83 6.22 -10.62 7.88
CA ALA A 83 5.67 -11.87 7.34
C ALA A 83 6.64 -12.52 6.33
N TRP A 84 7.20 -11.74 5.41
CA TRP A 84 8.21 -12.24 4.47
C TRP A 84 9.50 -12.68 5.17
N GLY A 85 9.99 -11.89 6.12
CA GLY A 85 11.17 -12.22 6.92
C GLY A 85 10.99 -13.51 7.71
N ALA A 86 9.85 -13.68 8.39
CA ALA A 86 9.51 -14.90 9.12
C ALA A 86 9.40 -16.12 8.21
N LEU A 87 8.76 -15.98 7.04
CA LEU A 87 8.64 -17.05 6.07
C LEU A 87 10.01 -17.50 5.54
N LEU A 88 10.87 -16.54 5.18
CA LEU A 88 12.23 -16.82 4.72
C LEU A 88 13.06 -17.47 5.82
N TRP A 89 12.93 -17.00 7.06
CA TRP A 89 13.63 -17.55 8.20
C TRP A 89 13.21 -18.98 8.51
N LEU A 90 11.90 -19.27 8.53
CA LEU A 90 11.36 -20.63 8.69
C LEU A 90 11.86 -21.55 7.58
N ARG A 91 11.94 -21.05 6.35
CA ARG A 91 12.48 -21.81 5.20
C ARG A 91 13.99 -22.05 5.29
N SER A 92 14.74 -21.14 5.89
CA SER A 92 16.19 -21.28 6.05
C SER A 92 16.61 -22.17 7.22
N ARG A 93 15.67 -22.67 8.02
CA ARG A 93 15.98 -23.63 9.07
C ARG A 93 16.35 -24.98 8.43
N PRO A 94 17.55 -25.51 8.74
CA PRO A 94 17.99 -26.82 8.25
C PRO A 94 17.16 -27.96 8.84
#